data_AF-D8QD79-F1
#
_entry.id   AF-D8QD79-F1
#
_cell.length_a   1.000
_cell.length_b   1.000
_cell.length_c   1.000
_cell.angle_alpha   90.00
_cell.angle_beta   90.00
_cell.angle_gamma   90.00
#
_symmetry.space_group_name_H-M   'P 1'
#
loop_
_entity.id
_entity.type
_entity.pdbx_description
1 polymer ?
#
loop_
_entity_poly.entity_id
_entity_poly.type
_entity_poly.pdbx_seq_one_letter_code
_entity_poly.pdbx_strand_id
1 'polypeptide(L)'
;MAESSTESAPLSAAPLREFTIIIEKIIPPGVNLRDTTVDHYLRQSPPSYLLGYIVNPKAIYEWHKRNGKQRETEQETLDMYLACIKKNVGIEWGTGLQKETIDGEEHWLIFCFQSSNREHVLAIDRRLVENFRRVTRMGSDPMLIIYKHPKMRLLCFRGLAALTSRPPQCYVC
;
A
#
# COMPACT_ATOMS: atom_id res chain seq x y z
N MET A 1 35.84 17.51 35.51
CA MET A 1 34.62 17.63 34.70
C MET A 1 34.66 16.49 33.70
N ALA A 2 33.83 15.47 33.88
CA ALA A 2 33.82 14.30 33.00
C ALA A 2 32.66 14.46 32.01
N GLU A 3 33.00 14.50 30.72
CA GLU A 3 32.05 14.50 29.62
C GLU A 3 31.39 13.12 29.57
N SER A 4 30.11 13.08 29.96
CA SER A 4 29.25 11.91 29.79
C SER A 4 28.83 11.85 28.32
N SER A 5 29.64 11.17 27.53
CA SER A 5 29.30 10.75 26.16
C SER A 5 28.12 9.76 26.23
N THR A 6 26.90 10.27 26.08
CA THR A 6 25.71 9.42 25.91
C THR A 6 25.78 8.79 24.53
N GLU A 7 26.42 7.63 24.47
CA GLU A 7 26.47 6.76 23.30
C GLU A 7 25.04 6.32 22.97
N SER A 8 24.45 6.95 21.95
CA SER A 8 23.14 6.58 21.44
C SER A 8 23.24 5.16 20.90
N ALA A 9 22.50 4.23 21.52
CA ALA A 9 22.42 2.85 21.07
C ALA A 9 22.19 2.76 19.55
N PRO A 10 22.88 1.86 18.82
CA PRO A 10 22.67 1.71 17.40
C PRO A 10 21.21 1.31 17.13
N LEU A 11 20.50 2.18 16.39
CA LEU A 11 19.15 1.95 15.89
C LEU A 11 19.12 0.64 15.09
N SER A 12 18.36 -0.34 15.59
CA SER A 12 18.44 -1.74 15.15
C SER A 12 18.33 -1.88 13.63
N ALA A 13 19.30 -2.58 13.03
CA ALA A 13 19.28 -3.02 11.63
C ALA A 13 18.31 -4.21 11.40
N ALA A 14 17.16 -4.20 12.07
CA ALA A 14 16.18 -5.26 11.94
C ALA A 14 15.56 -5.22 10.53
N PRO A 15 15.35 -6.37 9.87
CA PRO A 15 14.69 -6.42 8.58
C PRO A 15 13.28 -5.82 8.68
N LEU A 16 12.86 -5.12 7.63
CA LEU A 16 11.49 -4.58 7.55
C LEU A 16 10.49 -5.72 7.69
N ARG A 17 9.46 -5.51 8.51
CA ARG A 17 8.34 -6.46 8.61
C ARG A 17 7.64 -6.53 7.25
N GLU A 18 7.31 -7.73 6.82
CA GLU A 18 6.61 -7.95 5.57
C GLU A 18 5.14 -8.27 5.83
N PHE A 19 4.26 -7.72 5.00
CA PHE A 19 2.83 -8.03 5.03
C PHE A 19 2.33 -8.21 3.60
N THR A 20 1.56 -9.27 3.33
CA THR A 20 0.99 -9.49 1.99
C THR A 20 -0.49 -9.18 2.00
N ILE A 21 -0.92 -8.22 1.18
CA ILE A 21 -2.33 -7.98 0.90
C ILE A 21 -2.65 -8.73 -0.39
N ILE A 22 -3.53 -9.73 -0.28
CA ILE A 22 -4.10 -10.44 -1.42
C ILE A 22 -5.52 -9.93 -1.59
N ILE A 23 -5.74 -9.17 -2.66
CA ILE A 23 -7.10 -8.78 -3.02
C ILE A 23 -7.67 -9.88 -3.90
N GLU A 24 -8.84 -10.37 -3.50
CA GLU A 24 -9.49 -11.49 -4.16
C GLU A 24 -9.82 -11.20 -5.63
N LYS A 25 -9.93 -12.30 -6.40
CA LYS A 25 -10.08 -12.33 -7.84
C LYS A 25 -11.27 -11.48 -8.33
N ILE A 26 -11.00 -10.31 -8.91
CA ILE A 26 -12.02 -9.52 -9.61
C ILE A 26 -12.09 -9.97 -11.07
N ILE A 27 -13.16 -10.67 -11.44
CA ILE A 27 -13.51 -10.87 -12.85
C ILE A 27 -13.87 -9.48 -13.41
N PRO A 28 -13.19 -8.96 -14.45
CA PRO A 28 -13.53 -7.65 -14.98
C PRO A 28 -14.99 -7.61 -15.46
N PRO A 29 -15.70 -6.49 -15.29
CA PRO A 29 -17.08 -6.37 -15.75
C PRO A 29 -17.17 -6.61 -17.26
N GLY A 30 -18.15 -7.41 -17.69
CA GLY A 30 -18.35 -7.77 -19.10
C GLY A 30 -17.57 -9.00 -19.58
N VAL A 31 -16.74 -9.62 -18.73
CA VAL A 31 -16.03 -10.87 -19.08
C VAL A 31 -16.94 -12.07 -18.82
N ASN A 32 -17.43 -12.68 -19.89
CA ASN A 32 -18.15 -13.95 -19.81
C ASN A 32 -17.16 -15.12 -19.88
N LEU A 33 -16.77 -15.67 -18.72
CA LEU A 33 -15.89 -16.84 -18.64
C LEU A 33 -16.46 -18.12 -19.30
N ARG A 34 -17.73 -18.10 -19.72
CA ARG A 34 -18.38 -19.22 -20.42
C ARG A 34 -18.36 -19.08 -21.94
N ASP A 35 -17.83 -17.97 -22.49
CA ASP A 35 -17.67 -17.82 -23.93
C ASP A 35 -16.55 -18.74 -24.43
N THR A 36 -16.94 -19.80 -25.15
CA THR A 36 -15.99 -20.78 -25.72
C THR A 36 -15.39 -20.33 -27.05
N THR A 37 -15.78 -19.17 -27.58
CA THR A 37 -15.26 -18.64 -28.85
C THR A 37 -13.99 -17.80 -28.68
N VAL A 38 -13.62 -17.52 -27.43
CA VAL A 38 -12.45 -16.72 -27.06
C VAL A 38 -11.66 -17.46 -25.99
N ASP A 39 -10.36 -17.65 -26.23
CA ASP A 39 -9.47 -18.11 -25.17
C ASP A 39 -9.21 -16.94 -24.22
N HIS A 40 -9.79 -17.02 -23.02
CA HIS A 40 -9.59 -16.04 -21.95
C HIS A 40 -8.39 -16.42 -21.08
N TYR A 41 -7.28 -15.69 -21.19
CA TYR A 41 -6.18 -15.81 -20.25
C TYR A 41 -6.23 -14.69 -19.23
N LEU A 42 -6.32 -15.06 -17.96
CA LEU A 42 -6.24 -14.12 -16.85
C LEU A 42 -4.82 -14.13 -16.31
N ARG A 43 -4.04 -13.09 -16.60
CA ARG A 43 -2.70 -12.93 -16.02
C ARG A 43 -2.76 -11.98 -14.84
N GLN A 44 -2.44 -12.47 -13.65
CA GLN A 44 -2.27 -11.63 -12.47
C GLN A 44 -1.21 -10.57 -12.75
N SER A 45 -1.52 -9.30 -12.48
CA SER A 45 -0.53 -8.23 -12.56
C SER A 45 0.62 -8.52 -11.59
N PRO A 46 1.87 -8.16 -11.93
CA PRO A 46 2.97 -8.23 -10.98
C PRO A 46 2.63 -7.50 -9.67
N PRO A 47 3.10 -7.99 -8.51
CA PRO A 47 2.86 -7.32 -7.24
C PRO A 47 3.45 -5.90 -7.25
N SER A 48 2.80 -5.00 -6.52
CA SER A 48 3.39 -3.73 -6.13
C SER A 48 3.94 -3.85 -4.72
N TYR A 49 5.13 -3.34 -4.49
CA TYR A 49 5.79 -3.30 -3.20
C TYR A 49 5.67 -1.88 -2.63
N LEU A 50 5.11 -1.77 -1.44
CA LEU A 50 4.87 -0.49 -0.78
C LEU A 50 5.69 -0.41 0.51
N LEU A 51 6.19 0.78 0.83
CA LEU A 51 6.68 1.09 2.17
C LEU A 51 5.60 1.87 2.90
N GLY A 52 4.98 1.27 3.91
CA GLY A 52 3.79 1.87 4.52
C GLY A 52 3.33 1.26 5.84
N TYR A 53 2.11 1.63 6.23
CA TYR A 53 1.38 1.11 7.37
C TYR A 53 0.00 0.65 6.93
N ILE A 54 -0.50 -0.39 7.59
CA ILE A 54 -1.90 -0.79 7.56
C ILE A 54 -2.48 -0.38 8.91
N VAL A 55 -3.49 0.49 8.89
CA VAL A 55 -3.98 1.11 10.12
C VAL A 55 -5.50 1.02 10.17
N ASN A 56 -6.03 0.56 11.30
CA ASN A 56 -7.46 0.65 11.56
C ASN A 56 -7.82 2.11 11.95
N PRO A 57 -8.74 2.78 11.26
CA PRO A 57 -9.12 4.17 11.56
C PRO A 57 -9.60 4.36 13.00
N LYS A 58 -10.34 3.38 13.55
CA LYS A 58 -10.80 3.41 14.94
C LYS A 58 -9.63 3.46 15.92
N ALA A 59 -8.53 2.77 15.61
CA ALA A 59 -7.33 2.79 16.45
C ALA A 59 -6.65 4.18 16.45
N ILE A 60 -6.68 4.91 15.32
CA ILE A 60 -6.21 6.29 15.23
C ILE A 60 -7.08 7.19 16.14
N TYR A 61 -8.40 7.08 16.00
CA TYR A 61 -9.33 7.84 16.83
C TYR A 61 -9.12 7.57 18.33
N GLU A 62 -9.08 6.30 18.74
CA GLU A 62 -8.87 5.92 20.14
C GLU A 62 -7.50 6.34 20.68
N TRP A 63 -6.47 6.39 19.83
CA TRP A 63 -5.18 6.98 20.23
C TRP A 63 -5.29 8.50 20.44
N HIS A 64 -5.98 9.22 19.57
CA HIS A 64 -6.20 10.66 19.73
C HIS A 64 -7.05 10.99 20.96
N LYS A 65 -8.09 10.19 21.22
CA LYS A 65 -8.95 10.26 22.41
C LYS A 65 -8.17 10.09 23.70
N ARG A 66 -7.36 9.04 23.81
CA ARG A 66 -6.50 8.78 24.99
C ARG A 66 -5.51 9.91 25.27
N ASN A 67 -5.07 10.62 24.23
CA ASN A 67 -4.14 11.74 24.36
C ASN A 67 -4.83 13.11 24.53
N GLY A 68 -6.16 13.17 24.65
CA GLY A 68 -6.90 14.43 24.77
C GLY A 68 -6.83 15.32 23.52
N LYS A 69 -6.58 14.73 22.35
CA LYS A 69 -6.43 15.43 21.05
C LYS A 69 -7.56 15.11 20.06
N GLN A 70 -8.69 14.59 20.57
CA GLN A 70 -9.89 14.36 19.77
C GLN A 70 -10.61 15.68 19.46
N ARG A 71 -11.36 15.69 18.36
CA ARG A 71 -12.32 16.74 18.00
C ARG A 71 -13.72 16.38 18.48
N GLU A 72 -14.72 17.17 18.11
CA GLU A 72 -16.11 16.94 18.52
C GLU A 72 -16.63 15.61 17.99
N THR A 73 -16.20 15.23 16.77
CA THR A 73 -16.57 13.97 16.14
C THR A 73 -15.36 13.08 15.84
N GLU A 74 -15.62 11.77 15.68
CA GLU A 74 -14.64 10.81 15.19
C GLU A 74 -14.11 11.23 13.81
N GLN A 75 -15.01 11.59 12.89
CA GLN A 75 -14.64 11.99 11.54
C GLN A 75 -13.74 13.23 11.52
N GLU A 76 -14.05 14.27 12.28
CA GLU A 76 -13.19 15.46 12.37
C GLU A 76 -11.80 15.15 12.95
N THR A 77 -11.72 14.19 13.88
CA THR A 77 -10.45 13.74 14.46
C THR A 77 -9.60 13.05 13.39
N LEU A 78 -10.22 12.17 12.61
CA LEU A 78 -9.60 11.46 11.50
C LEU A 78 -9.18 12.41 10.37
N ASP A 79 -10.02 13.37 10.01
CA ASP A 79 -9.71 14.39 8.99
C ASP A 79 -8.55 15.29 9.43
N MET A 80 -8.51 15.69 10.71
CA MET A 80 -7.37 16.42 11.26
C MET A 80 -6.07 15.62 11.17
N TYR A 81 -6.13 14.31 11.45
CA TYR A 81 -4.98 13.42 11.31
C TYR A 81 -4.51 13.34 9.85
N LEU A 82 -5.42 13.14 8.91
CA LEU A 82 -5.10 13.10 7.47
C LEU A 82 -4.57 14.44 6.96
N ALA A 83 -5.13 15.56 7.41
CA ALA A 83 -4.61 16.90 7.08
C ALA A 83 -3.18 17.09 7.59
N CYS A 84 -2.84 16.55 8.76
CA CYS A 84 -1.47 16.55 9.28
C CYS A 84 -0.53 15.75 8.38
N ILE A 85 -0.93 14.54 7.95
CA ILE A 85 -0.15 13.73 7.02
C ILE A 85 0.05 14.47 5.70
N LYS A 86 -1.02 14.96 5.08
CA LYS A 86 -0.98 15.69 3.81
C LYS A 86 -0.02 16.88 3.88
N LYS A 87 -0.10 17.68 4.94
CA LYS A 87 0.75 18.85 5.13
C LYS A 87 2.25 18.52 5.22
N ASN A 88 2.60 17.38 5.83
CA ASN A 88 4.00 17.07 6.14
C ASN A 88 4.67 16.15 5.11
N VAL A 89 3.92 15.26 4.45
CA VAL A 89 4.47 14.28 3.50
C VAL A 89 3.73 14.24 2.16
N GLY A 90 2.72 15.08 1.95
CA GLY A 90 1.99 15.17 0.68
C GLY A 90 1.08 13.98 0.37
N ILE A 91 0.91 13.04 1.31
CA ILE A 91 0.07 11.86 1.13
C ILE A 91 -1.41 12.25 1.23
N GLU A 92 -2.21 11.79 0.27
CA GLU A 92 -3.66 12.03 0.17
C GLU A 92 -4.38 10.82 -0.45
N TRP A 93 -5.71 10.81 -0.40
CA TRP A 93 -6.52 9.74 -0.98
C TRP A 93 -6.18 9.53 -2.47
N GLY A 94 -5.87 8.28 -2.83
CA GLY A 94 -5.42 7.91 -4.18
C GLY A 94 -3.92 8.09 -4.41
N THR A 95 -3.25 8.93 -3.61
CA THR A 95 -1.81 9.22 -3.72
C THR A 95 -1.11 8.93 -2.38
N GLY A 96 -0.76 7.66 -2.17
CA GLY A 96 -0.12 7.21 -0.92
C GLY A 96 -1.09 6.88 0.22
N LEU A 97 -2.40 7.09 0.03
CA LEU A 97 -3.44 6.68 0.99
C LEU A 97 -4.57 5.96 0.26
N GLN A 98 -4.90 4.75 0.70
CA GLN A 98 -5.94 3.90 0.14
C GLN A 98 -6.80 3.29 1.25
N LYS A 99 -8.08 3.03 0.95
CA LYS A 99 -8.97 2.25 1.80
C LYS A 99 -8.99 0.82 1.30
N GLU A 100 -8.81 -0.12 2.21
CA GLU A 100 -8.85 -1.55 1.93
C GLU A 100 -9.76 -2.24 2.95
N THR A 101 -10.47 -3.26 2.52
CA THR A 101 -11.22 -4.14 3.42
C THR A 101 -10.37 -5.38 3.69
N ILE A 102 -9.90 -5.53 4.93
CA ILE A 102 -9.09 -6.68 5.35
C ILE A 102 -9.89 -7.37 6.46
N ASP A 103 -10.17 -8.66 6.29
CA ASP A 103 -10.97 -9.47 7.23
C ASP A 103 -12.34 -8.87 7.58
N GLY A 104 -12.96 -8.17 6.61
CA GLY A 104 -14.27 -7.52 6.78
C GLY A 104 -14.23 -6.15 7.47
N GLU A 105 -13.06 -5.63 7.82
CA GLU A 105 -12.90 -4.32 8.46
C GLU A 105 -12.20 -3.30 7.55
N GLU A 106 -12.64 -2.03 7.63
CA GLU A 106 -11.97 -0.92 6.94
C GLU A 106 -10.58 -0.70 7.55
N HIS A 107 -9.58 -0.76 6.69
CA HIS A 107 -8.20 -0.44 6.98
C HIS A 107 -7.72 0.65 6.03
N TRP A 108 -6.88 1.54 6.54
CA TRP A 108 -6.17 2.55 5.75
C TRP A 108 -4.76 2.08 5.47
N LEU A 109 -4.45 1.99 4.18
CA LEU A 109 -3.12 1.73 3.67
C LEU A 109 -2.43 3.08 3.42
N ILE A 110 -1.50 3.45 4.31
CA ILE A 110 -0.74 4.71 4.23
C ILE A 110 0.69 4.36 3.81
N PHE A 111 1.13 4.78 2.63
CA PHE A 111 2.45 4.46 2.08
C PHE A 111 3.12 5.69 1.48
N CYS A 112 4.44 5.78 1.67
CA CYS A 112 5.26 6.89 1.16
C CYS A 112 6.04 6.53 -0.10
N PHE A 113 6.10 5.25 -0.46
CA PHE A 113 6.82 4.78 -1.64
C PHE A 113 6.14 3.53 -2.22
N GLN A 114 6.14 3.44 -3.54
CA GLN A 114 5.61 2.31 -4.30
C GLN A 114 6.59 1.94 -5.42
N SER A 115 6.87 0.64 -5.58
CA SER A 115 7.66 0.14 -6.69
C SER A 115 7.17 -1.22 -7.18
N SER A 116 7.42 -1.54 -8.45
CA SER A 116 7.27 -2.90 -8.97
C SER A 116 8.44 -3.82 -8.60
N ASN A 117 9.53 -3.26 -8.04
CA ASN A 117 10.71 -4.00 -7.62
C ASN A 117 10.88 -3.92 -6.09
N ARG A 118 10.93 -5.07 -5.42
CA ARG A 118 11.14 -5.19 -3.98
C ARG A 118 12.42 -4.49 -3.52
N GLU A 119 13.50 -4.67 -4.27
CA GLU A 119 14.83 -4.16 -3.89
C GLU A 119 14.88 -2.64 -3.87
N HIS A 120 14.06 -1.96 -4.68
CA HIS A 120 13.98 -0.49 -4.63
C HIS A 120 13.36 0.00 -3.32
N VAL A 121 12.42 -0.76 -2.75
CA VAL A 121 11.80 -0.43 -1.46
C VAL A 121 12.77 -0.68 -0.32
N LEU A 122 13.54 -1.77 -0.39
CA LEU A 122 14.55 -2.12 0.61
C LEU A 122 15.74 -1.15 0.61
N ALA A 123 16.03 -0.51 -0.53
CA ALA A 123 17.12 0.45 -0.70
C ALA A 123 16.76 1.89 -0.29
N ILE A 124 15.54 2.15 0.20
CA ILE A 124 15.11 3.50 0.59
C ILE A 124 15.98 4.05 1.73
N ASP A 125 16.30 5.35 1.63
CA ASP A 125 17.03 6.08 2.67
C ASP A 125 16.30 6.02 4.02
N ARG A 126 17.02 5.60 5.07
CA ARG A 126 16.51 5.56 6.45
C ARG A 126 15.97 6.90 6.94
N ARG A 127 16.52 8.04 6.48
CA ARG A 127 16.00 9.37 6.82
C ARG A 127 14.57 9.57 6.35
N LEU A 128 14.22 9.01 5.19
CA LEU A 128 12.86 9.05 4.67
C LEU A 128 11.93 8.18 5.54
N VAL A 129 12.40 6.98 5.91
CA VAL A 129 11.69 6.07 6.82
C VAL A 129 11.39 6.74 8.17
N GLU A 130 12.40 7.35 8.78
CA GLU A 130 12.29 8.04 10.08
C GLU A 130 11.34 9.25 10.01
N ASN A 131 11.46 10.06 8.94
CA ASN A 131 10.56 11.19 8.71
C ASN A 131 9.12 10.71 8.56
N PHE A 132 8.90 9.64 7.80
CA PHE A 132 7.57 9.07 7.60
C PHE A 132 6.99 8.52 8.90
N ARG A 133 7.78 7.78 9.69
CA ARG A 133 7.39 7.30 11.04
C ARG A 133 7.02 8.46 11.96
N ARG A 134 7.81 9.53 11.98
CA ARG A 134 7.54 10.72 12.80
C ARG A 134 6.22 11.41 12.43
N VAL A 135 5.94 11.53 11.13
CA VAL A 135 4.74 12.21 10.63
C VAL A 135 3.48 11.39 10.88
N THR A 136 3.54 10.08 10.64
CA THR A 136 2.43 9.15 10.91
C THR A 136 2.24 8.86 12.40
N ARG A 137 3.19 9.29 13.25
CA ARG A 137 3.18 9.08 14.71
C ARG A 137 3.07 7.61 15.11
N MET A 138 3.56 6.71 14.26
CA MET A 138 3.56 5.28 14.51
C MET A 138 4.73 4.93 15.42
N GLY A 139 4.47 4.12 16.46
CA GLY A 139 5.50 3.67 17.40
C GLY A 139 6.42 2.58 16.83
N SER A 140 6.13 2.08 15.64
CA SER A 140 6.88 1.03 14.97
C SER A 140 7.30 1.46 13.58
N ASP A 141 8.35 0.86 13.03
CA ASP A 141 8.81 1.13 11.67
C ASP A 141 7.77 0.68 10.62
N PRO A 142 7.73 1.37 9.45
CA PRO A 142 6.85 0.98 8.36
C PRO A 142 7.23 -0.41 7.85
N MET A 143 6.25 -1.07 7.26
CA MET A 143 6.36 -2.42 6.72
C MET A 143 6.54 -2.38 5.21
N LEU A 144 7.17 -3.43 4.69
CA LEU A 144 7.12 -3.78 3.28
C LEU A 144 5.78 -4.49 3.02
N ILE A 145 4.90 -3.83 2.28
CA ILE A 145 3.58 -4.36 1.94
C ILE A 145 3.63 -4.87 0.51
N ILE A 146 3.44 -6.18 0.36
CA ILE A 146 3.33 -6.85 -0.93
C ILE A 146 1.87 -6.79 -1.35
N TYR A 147 1.56 -5.81 -2.19
CA TYR A 147 0.21 -5.56 -2.69
C TYR A 147 -0.02 -6.33 -4.00
N LYS A 148 -0.81 -7.41 -3.91
CA LYS A 148 -1.18 -8.24 -5.07
C LYS A 148 -2.52 -7.74 -5.62
N HIS A 149 -2.46 -6.87 -6.63
CA HIS A 149 -3.64 -6.31 -7.27
C HIS A 149 -4.48 -7.41 -7.93
N PRO A 150 -5.82 -7.34 -7.88
CA PRO A 150 -6.69 -8.31 -8.55
C PRO A 150 -6.79 -8.08 -10.06
N LYS A 151 -6.08 -7.07 -10.61
CA LYS A 151 -6.15 -6.72 -12.03
C LYS A 151 -5.54 -7.87 -12.80
N MET A 152 -6.43 -8.72 -13.29
CA MET A 152 -6.10 -9.75 -14.24
C MET A 152 -6.12 -9.09 -15.61
N ARG A 153 -4.99 -9.08 -16.31
CA ARG A 153 -5.02 -8.78 -17.74
C ARG A 153 -5.77 -9.91 -18.41
N LEU A 154 -6.88 -9.59 -19.06
CA LEU A 154 -7.55 -10.51 -19.97
C LEU A 154 -6.80 -10.47 -21.29
N LEU A 155 -6.17 -11.57 -21.68
CA LEU A 155 -5.75 -11.77 -23.07
C LEU A 155 -6.85 -12.57 -23.74
N CYS A 156 -7.43 -12.01 -24.79
CA CYS A 156 -8.39 -12.70 -25.64
C CYS A 156 -7.66 -13.08 -26.94
N PHE A 157 -7.52 -14.38 -27.20
CA PHE A 157 -7.08 -14.86 -28.50
C PHE A 157 -8.30 -15.42 -29.23
N ARG A 158 -8.56 -14.89 -30.43
CA ARG A 158 -9.47 -15.56 -31.37
C ARG A 158 -8.66 -16.65 -32.06
N GLY A 159 -9.14 -17.89 -31.95
CA GLY A 159 -8.54 -19.03 -32.62
C GLY A 159 -8.54 -18.83 -34.13
N LEU A 160 -7.37 -18.48 -34.67
CA LEU A 160 -6.96 -18.86 -36.01
C LEU A 160 -5.45 -18.90 -36.02
N ALA A 161 -4.92 -20.07 -36.37
CA ALA A 161 -3.52 -20.37 -36.52
C ALA A 161 -2.74 -19.22 -37.18
N ALA A 162 -1.77 -18.64 -36.46
CA ALA A 162 -0.54 -18.13 -37.06
C ALA A 162 0.45 -17.70 -35.96
N LEU A 163 1.51 -18.50 -35.84
CA LEU A 163 2.81 -18.09 -35.34
C LEU A 163 3.24 -16.78 -36.01
N THR A 164 3.15 -15.63 -35.33
CA THR A 164 4.12 -14.54 -35.53
C THR A 164 4.26 -13.71 -34.25
N SER A 165 5.51 -13.39 -33.97
CA SER A 165 6.06 -12.89 -32.72
C SER A 165 5.76 -11.41 -32.45
N ARG A 166 4.53 -11.08 -32.05
CA ARG A 166 4.21 -9.86 -31.29
C ARG A 166 2.80 -10.00 -30.68
N PRO A 167 2.64 -9.95 -29.35
CA PRO A 167 1.30 -9.91 -28.77
C PRO A 167 0.61 -8.61 -29.20
N PRO A 168 -0.67 -8.65 -29.61
CA PRO A 168 -1.43 -7.44 -29.87
C PRO A 168 -1.47 -6.60 -28.58
N GLN A 169 -1.17 -5.31 -28.71
CA GLN A 169 -1.39 -4.34 -27.64
C GLN A 169 -2.88 -4.27 -27.37
N CYS A 170 -3.32 -4.88 -26.28
CA CYS A 170 -4.68 -4.67 -25.77
C CYS A 170 -4.76 -3.27 -25.16
N TYR A 171 -5.66 -2.46 -25.69
CA TYR A 171 -6.07 -1.19 -25.13
C TYR A 171 -6.62 -1.40 -23.72
N VAL A 172 -6.06 -0.69 -22.77
CA VAL A 172 -6.56 -0.59 -21.39
C VAL A 172 -7.57 0.55 -21.37
N CYS A 173 -8.81 0.25 -21.00
CA CYS A 173 -9.69 1.21 -20.32
C CYS A 173 -9.72 0.83 -18.83
#